data_AF-A0A950E2W0-F1
#
_entry.id   AF-A0A950E2W0-F1
#
_cell.length_a   1.000
_cell.length_b   1.000
_cell.length_c   1.000
_cell.angle_alpha   90.00
_cell.angle_beta   90.00
_cell.angle_gamma   90.00
#
_symmetry.space_group_name_H-M   'P 1'
#
loop_
_entity.id
_entity.type
_entity.pdbx_description
1 polymer ?
#
loop_
_entity_poly.entity_id
_entity_poly.type
_entity_poly.pdbx_seq_one_letter_code
_entity_poly.pdbx_strand_id
1 'polypeptide(L)' 'MESLTGFAADRGVSLTDVAIGALLARPVVSTVIAGATKPEQVRENVAAARWHPSEDDLDELEELL' A
#
# COMPACT_ATOMS: atom_id res chain seq x y z
N MET A 1 -3.86 13.25 2.72
CA MET A 1 -2.48 12.78 3.05
C MET A 1 -2.33 12.50 4.54
N GLU A 2 -2.72 13.43 5.43
CA GLU A 2 -2.76 13.16 6.88
C GLU A 2 -3.68 11.98 7.23
N SER A 3 -4.84 11.89 6.59
CA SER A 3 -5.78 10.76 6.69
C SER A 3 -5.14 9.41 6.34
N LEU A 4 -4.53 9.29 5.15
CA LEU A 4 -3.82 8.08 4.72
C LEU A 4 -2.62 7.75 5.62
N THR A 5 -1.98 8.77 6.21
CA THR A 5 -0.88 8.57 7.17
C THR A 5 -1.40 7.96 8.47
N GLY A 6 -2.55 8.45 8.97
CA GLY A 6 -3.25 7.87 10.13
C GLY A 6 -3.68 6.42 9.87
N PHE A 7 -4.34 6.18 8.73
CA PHE A 7 -4.73 4.84 8.30
C PHE A 7 -3.56 3.85 8.30
N ALA A 8 -2.41 4.25 7.74
CA ALA A 8 -1.21 3.42 7.69
C ALA A 8 -0.65 3.15 9.09
N ALA A 9 -0.60 4.19 9.94
CA ALA A 9 -0.12 4.09 11.30
C ALA A 9 -0.98 3.14 12.16
N ASP A 10 -2.30 3.21 12.04
CA ASP A 10 -3.24 2.37 12.78
C ASP A 10 -3.07 0.87 12.45
N ARG A 11 -2.60 0.57 11.23
CA ARG A 11 -2.31 -0.78 10.74
C ARG A 11 -0.86 -1.20 10.92
N GLY A 12 -0.01 -0.32 11.45
CA GLY A 12 1.42 -0.59 11.67
C GLY A 12 2.22 -0.77 10.38
N VAL A 13 1.78 -0.14 9.29
CA VAL A 13 2.41 -0.22 7.97
C VAL A 13 2.82 1.16 7.45
N SER A 14 3.69 1.20 6.45
CA SER A 14 4.10 2.44 5.79
C SER A 14 3.09 2.87 4.72
N LEU A 15 3.15 4.13 4.31
CA LEU A 15 2.38 4.62 3.16
C LEU A 15 2.72 3.89 1.86
N THR A 16 3.96 3.40 1.71
CA THR A 16 4.38 2.59 0.56
C THR A 16 3.70 1.22 0.59
N ASP A 17 3.59 0.61 1.77
CA ASP A 17 2.84 -0.63 1.97
C ASP A 17 1.38 -0.43 1.57
N VAL A 18 0.76 0.66 2.05
CA VAL A 18 -0.62 1.01 1.69
C VAL A 18 -0.78 1.17 0.17
N ALA A 19 0.08 1.97 -0.47
CA ALA A 19 -0.05 2.27 -1.89
C ALA A 19 0.12 1.03 -2.78
N ILE A 20 1.13 0.19 -2.51
CA ILE A 20 1.43 -0.97 -3.35
C ILE A 20 0.52 -2.16 -2.98
N GLY A 21 0.36 -2.45 -1.69
CA GLY A 21 -0.43 -3.59 -1.22
C GLY A 21 -1.92 -3.42 -1.53
N ALA A 22 -2.48 -2.21 -1.38
CA ALA A 22 -3.89 -1.98 -1.74
C ALA A 22 -4.14 -2.11 -3.25
N LEU A 23 -3.19 -1.70 -4.09
CA LEU A 23 -3.28 -1.92 -5.53
C LEU A 23 -3.21 -3.41 -5.88
N LEU A 24 -2.28 -4.15 -5.29
CA LEU A 24 -2.13 -5.59 -5.53
C LEU A 24 -3.29 -6.44 -4.99
N ALA A 25 -4.01 -5.96 -3.99
CA ALA A 25 -5.20 -6.64 -3.47
C ALA A 25 -6.40 -6.59 -4.44
N ARG A 26 -6.38 -5.69 -5.43
CA ARG A 26 -7.47 -5.57 -6.41
C ARG A 26 -7.34 -6.69 -7.47
N PRO A 27 -8.37 -7.52 -7.70
CA PRO A 27 -8.30 -8.61 -8.68
C PRO A 27 -7.97 -8.19 -10.12
N VAL A 28 -8.28 -6.93 -10.46
CA VAL A 28 -8.01 -6.36 -11.80
C VAL A 28 -6.56 -5.93 -12.00
N VAL A 29 -5.76 -5.84 -10.93
CA VAL A 29 -4.35 -5.43 -10.98
C VAL A 29 -3.47 -6.68 -10.99
N SER A 30 -2.87 -6.96 -12.15
CA SER A 30 -1.97 -8.10 -12.30
C SER A 30 -0.55 -7.83 -11.78
N THR A 31 -0.10 -6.57 -11.80
CA THR A 31 1.25 -6.17 -11.38
C THR A 31 1.32 -4.69 -11.05
N VAL A 32 2.23 -4.32 -10.16
CA VAL A 32 2.58 -2.93 -9.83
C VAL A 32 4.03 -2.67 -10.24
N ILE A 33 4.23 -1.67 -11.10
CA ILE A 33 5.57 -1.22 -11.54
C ILE A 33 5.92 0.04 -10.75
N ALA A 34 6.59 -0.13 -9.61
CA ALA A 34 6.99 0.97 -8.75
C ALA A 34 8.36 1.54 -9.17
N GLY A 35 8.44 2.87 -9.29
CA GLY A 35 9.71 3.57 -9.54
C GLY A 35 10.60 3.63 -8.30
N ALA A 36 11.92 3.65 -8.51
CA ALA A 36 12.92 3.79 -7.45
C ALA A 36 14.14 4.55 -7.98
N THR A 37 14.69 5.46 -7.19
CA THR A 37 15.95 6.17 -7.47
C THR A 37 17.11 5.69 -6.59
N LYS A 38 16.82 4.87 -5.57
CA LYS A 38 17.79 4.26 -4.66
C LYS A 38 17.51 2.77 -4.47
N PRO A 39 18.54 1.93 -4.23
CA PRO A 39 18.35 0.49 -4.00
C PRO A 39 17.45 0.13 -2.81
N GLU A 40 17.42 0.96 -1.77
CA GLU A 40 16.61 0.74 -0.56
C GLU A 40 15.12 0.78 -0.90
N GLN A 41 14.71 1.70 -1.77
CA GLN A 41 13.32 1.82 -2.23
C GLN A 41 12.86 0.58 -2.99
N VAL A 42 13.75 -0.10 -3.72
CA VAL A 42 13.41 -1.37 -4.36
C VAL A 42 13.05 -2.42 -3.31
N ARG A 43 13.79 -2.47 -2.20
CA ARG A 43 13.52 -3.41 -1.10
C ARG A 43 12.21 -3.06 -0.39
N GLU A 44 11.95 -1.79 -0.15
CA GLU A 44 10.69 -1.29 0.42
C GLU A 44 9.50 -1.62 -0.49
N ASN A 45 9.60 -1.35 -1.79
CA ASN A 45 8.55 -1.66 -2.77
C ASN A 45 8.23 -3.16 -2.82
N VAL A 46 9.25 -4.02 -2.72
CA VAL A 46 9.06 -5.49 -2.68
C VAL A 46 8.47 -5.93 -1.34
N ALA A 47 8.87 -5.31 -0.23
CA ALA A 47 8.30 -5.61 1.10
C ALA A 47 6.82 -5.21 1.19
N ALA A 48 6.43 -4.11 0.54
CA ALA A 48 5.06 -3.62 0.49
C ALA A 48 4.05 -4.63 -0.08
N ALA A 49 4.48 -5.48 -1.02
CA ALA A 49 3.65 -6.56 -1.54
C ALA A 49 3.31 -7.65 -0.50
N ARG A 50 3.89 -7.61 0.71
CA ARG A 50 3.57 -8.55 1.80
C ARG A 50 2.37 -8.11 2.62
N TRP A 51 2.01 -6.83 2.58
CA TRP A 51 0.80 -6.36 3.24
C TRP A 51 -0.43 -6.73 2.42
N HIS A 52 -1.35 -7.45 3.05
CA HIS A 52 -2.60 -7.89 2.44
C HIS A 52 -3.74 -7.21 3.21
N PRO A 53 -4.30 -6.09 2.71
CA PRO A 53 -5.45 -5.47 3.32
C PRO A 53 -6.66 -6.41 3.31
N SER A 54 -7.46 -6.32 4.36
CA SER A 54 -8.81 -6.90 4.41
C SER A 54 -9.78 -6.12 3.51
N GLU A 55 -10.99 -6.64 3.32
CA GLU A 55 -12.05 -5.93 2.60
C GLU A 55 -12.41 -4.61 3.31
N ASP A 56 -12.54 -4.63 4.64
CA ASP A 56 -12.79 -3.42 5.45
C ASP A 56 -11.68 -2.37 5.26
N ASP A 57 -10.42 -2.80 5.16
CA ASP A 57 -9.29 -1.90 4.90
C ASP A 57 -9.39 -1.24 3.53
N LEU A 58 -9.84 -1.98 2.52
CA LEU A 58 -10.02 -1.48 1.16
C LEU A 58 -11.20 -0.52 1.06
N ASP A 59 -12.31 -0.83 1.72
CA ASP A 59 -13.50 0.04 1.79
C ASP A 59 -13.15 1.36 2.48
N GLU A 60 -12.47 1.31 3.64
CA GLU A 60 -12.00 2.50 4.34
C GLU A 60 -11.02 3.30 3.46
N LEU A 61 -10.11 2.65 2.73
CA LEU A 61 -9.20 3.32 1.80
C LEU A 61 -9.93 4.03 0.66
N GLU A 62 -11.00 3.45 0.13
CA GLU A 62 -11.80 4.08 -0.92
C GLU A 62 -12.55 5.31 -0.43
N GLU A 63 -12.95 5.34 0.84
CA GLU A 63 -13.55 6.54 1.46
C GLU A 63 -12.53 7.67 1.72
N LEU A 64 -11.25 7.33 1.90
CA LEU A 64 -10.17 8.28 2.21
C LEU A 64 -9.49 8.91 0.98
N LEU A 65 -9.71 8.37 -0.22
CA LEU A 65 -9.09 8.78 -1.50
C LEU A 65 -9.92 9.83 -2.25
#